data_AF-A0A6P1EB04-F1
#
_entry.id   AF-A0A6P1EB04-F1
#
_cell.length_a   1.000
_cell.length_b   1.000
_cell.length_c   1.000
_cell.angle_alpha   90.00
_cell.angle_beta   90.00
_cell.angle_gamma   90.00
#
_symmetry.space_group_name_H-M   'P 1'
#
loop_
_entity.id
_entity.type
_entity.pdbx_description
1 polymer ?
#
loop_
_entity_poly.entity_id
_entity_poly.type
_entity_poly.pdbx_seq_one_letter_code
_entity_poly.pdbx_strand_id
1 'polypeptide(L)'
;MMKVLEHTQIEDIAKDYLYQFQIVFLQEQLYSDREAGEIFSALRKKAIRQYEEITGTSMTTDEFYRIVWDLPEPLKEGIIELAKDDVDLGRTKIIRKNMDGTWRV
;
A
#
# COMPACT_ATOMS: atom_id res chain seq x y z
N MET A 1 -29.00 -7.94 14.51
CA MET A 1 -28.30 -8.54 13.34
C MET A 1 -27.49 -7.43 12.70
N MET A 2 -26.28 -7.23 13.20
CA MET A 2 -25.33 -6.23 12.70
C MET A 2 -24.05 -7.01 12.45
N LYS A 3 -23.70 -7.23 11.17
CA LYS A 3 -22.34 -7.62 10.80
C LYS A 3 -21.47 -6.39 11.12
N VAL A 4 -21.06 -6.26 12.36
CA VAL A 4 -19.94 -5.39 12.72
C VAL A 4 -18.80 -5.89 11.85
N LEU A 5 -18.37 -5.05 10.92
CA LEU A 5 -17.28 -5.30 9.98
C LEU A 5 -16.13 -5.95 10.78
N GLU A 6 -15.93 -7.25 10.58
CA GLU A 6 -14.79 -7.95 11.14
C GLU A 6 -13.57 -7.31 10.50
N HIS A 7 -12.95 -6.35 11.20
CA HIS A 7 -11.67 -5.78 10.84
C HIS A 7 -10.68 -6.94 10.81
N THR A 8 -10.39 -7.44 9.60
CA THR A 8 -9.41 -8.49 9.43
C THR A 8 -8.04 -7.84 9.26
N GLN A 9 -7.02 -8.50 9.79
CA GLN A 9 -5.63 -8.05 9.60
C GLN A 9 -5.24 -8.03 8.10
N ILE A 10 -5.96 -8.77 7.25
CA ILE A 10 -5.83 -8.77 5.80
C ILE A 10 -6.34 -7.46 5.19
N GLU A 11 -7.51 -6.99 5.64
CA GLU A 11 -8.07 -5.71 5.19
C GLU A 11 -7.13 -4.55 5.54
N ASP A 12 -6.53 -4.59 6.73
CA ASP A 12 -5.55 -3.57 7.15
C ASP A 12 -4.29 -3.56 6.27
N ILE A 13 -3.80 -4.72 5.81
CA ILE A 13 -2.70 -4.80 4.84
C ILE A 13 -3.09 -4.16 3.51
N ALA A 14 -4.30 -4.45 3.01
CA ALA A 14 -4.77 -3.89 1.74
C ALA A 14 -4.95 -2.37 1.82
N LYS A 15 -5.48 -1.87 2.94
CA LYS A 15 -5.61 -0.42 3.23
C LYS A 15 -4.25 0.26 3.27
N ASP A 16 -3.29 -0.29 4.03
CA ASP A 16 -1.94 0.27 4.12
C ASP A 16 -1.28 0.27 2.74
N TYR A 17 -1.30 -0.85 2.02
CA TYR A 17 -0.75 -0.91 0.67
C TYR A 17 -1.33 0.18 -0.26
N LEU A 18 -2.66 0.34 -0.28
CA LEU A 18 -3.32 1.34 -1.12
C LEU A 18 -2.94 2.77 -0.72
N TYR A 19 -2.89 3.05 0.59
CA TYR A 19 -2.45 4.33 1.10
C TYR A 19 -1.01 4.64 0.67
N GLN A 20 -0.07 3.75 0.95
CA GLN A 20 1.34 3.94 0.60
C GLN A 20 1.53 4.07 -0.91
N PHE A 21 0.81 3.26 -1.71
CA PHE A 21 0.82 3.37 -3.16
C PHE A 21 0.43 4.77 -3.61
N GLN A 22 -0.63 5.35 -3.02
CA GLN A 22 -1.07 6.68 -3.41
C GLN A 22 -0.13 7.79 -3.00
N ILE A 23 0.52 7.69 -1.83
CA ILE A 23 1.55 8.66 -1.45
C ILE A 23 2.66 8.71 -2.51
N VAL A 24 3.14 7.54 -2.94
CA VAL A 24 4.21 7.46 -3.94
C VAL A 24 3.75 7.99 -5.30
N PHE A 25 2.53 7.64 -5.70
CA PHE A 25 1.95 8.11 -6.95
C PHE A 25 1.81 9.64 -6.96
N LEU A 26 1.30 10.24 -5.89
CA LEU A 26 1.15 11.69 -5.77
C LEU A 26 2.50 12.42 -5.65
N GLN A 27 3.54 11.73 -5.20
CA GLN A 27 4.91 12.22 -5.12
C GLN A 27 5.76 11.89 -6.36
N GLU A 28 5.13 11.55 -7.49
CA GLU A 28 5.80 11.15 -8.75
C GLU A 28 6.91 12.11 -9.21
N GLN A 29 6.81 13.41 -8.91
CA GLN A 29 7.86 14.38 -9.24
C GLN A 29 9.18 14.17 -8.47
N LEU A 30 9.17 13.38 -7.39
CA LEU A 30 10.36 13.08 -6.57
C LEU A 30 11.15 11.88 -7.09
N TYR A 31 10.60 11.10 -8.02
CA TYR A 31 11.16 9.83 -8.47
C TYR A 31 11.24 9.78 -9.99
N SER A 32 12.28 9.16 -10.53
CA SER A 32 12.22 8.71 -11.93
C SER A 32 11.20 7.57 -12.08
N ASP A 33 10.65 7.37 -13.28
CA ASP A 33 9.73 6.25 -13.57
C ASP A 33 10.28 4.89 -13.10
N ARG A 34 11.60 4.71 -13.27
CA ARG A 34 12.30 3.52 -12.80
C ARG A 34 12.22 3.38 -11.28
N GLU A 35 12.51 4.44 -10.54
CA GLU A 35 12.51 4.43 -9.09
C GLU A 35 11.10 4.24 -8.53
N ALA A 36 10.10 4.89 -9.12
CA ALA A 36 8.70 4.67 -8.78
C ALA A 36 8.31 3.19 -8.98
N GLY A 37 8.70 2.58 -10.10
CA GLY A 37 8.48 1.16 -10.37
C GLY A 37 9.15 0.23 -9.35
N GLU A 38 10.38 0.53 -8.94
CA GLU A 38 11.10 -0.22 -7.90
C GLU A 38 10.40 -0.11 -6.54
N ILE A 39 9.92 1.08 -6.18
CA ILE A 39 9.16 1.34 -4.96
C ILE A 39 7.83 0.58 -4.94
N PHE A 40 7.03 0.67 -6.01
CA PHE A 40 5.75 -0.04 -6.11
C PHE A 40 5.94 -1.56 -6.01
N SER A 41 7.02 -2.08 -6.60
CA SER A 41 7.41 -3.49 -6.48
C SER A 41 7.75 -3.87 -5.04
N ALA A 42 8.51 -3.02 -4.32
CA ALA A 42 8.86 -3.24 -2.92
C ALA A 42 7.63 -3.20 -1.99
N LEU A 43 6.74 -2.22 -2.18
CA LEU A 43 5.48 -2.10 -1.45
C LEU A 43 4.62 -3.36 -1.59
N ARG A 44 4.44 -3.83 -2.83
CA ARG A 44 3.65 -5.02 -3.09
C ARG A 44 4.26 -6.27 -2.44
N LYS A 45 5.57 -6.45 -2.55
CA LYS A 45 6.26 -7.59 -1.93
C LYS A 45 6.13 -7.58 -0.42
N LYS A 46 6.22 -6.41 0.21
CA LYS A 46 6.02 -6.23 1.66
C LYS A 46 4.60 -6.67 2.07
N ALA A 47 3.58 -6.18 1.37
CA ALA A 47 2.19 -6.50 1.67
C ALA A 47 1.85 -7.98 1.47
N ILE A 48 2.31 -8.59 0.36
CA ILE A 48 2.15 -10.03 0.10
C ILE A 48 2.82 -10.83 1.22
N ARG A 49 4.06 -10.51 1.58
CA ARG A 49 4.76 -11.22 2.65
C ARG A 49 4.02 -11.14 3.98
N GLN A 50 3.50 -9.96 4.34
CA GLN A 50 2.67 -9.81 5.55
C GLN A 50 1.41 -10.68 5.49
N TYR A 51 0.76 -10.75 4.33
CA TYR A 51 -0.39 -11.63 4.13
C TYR A 51 -0.01 -13.10 4.32
N GLU A 52 1.09 -13.55 3.70
CA GLU A 52 1.57 -14.94 3.80
C GLU A 52 1.96 -15.29 5.25
N GLU A 53 2.56 -14.34 5.99
CA GLU A 53 2.90 -14.51 7.40
C GLU A 53 1.66 -14.68 8.30
N ILE A 54 0.56 -13.98 8.00
CA ILE A 54 -0.69 -14.07 8.78
C ILE A 54 -1.50 -15.32 8.42
N THR A 55 -1.58 -15.64 7.14
CA THR A 55 -2.48 -16.70 6.65
C THR A 55 -1.79 -18.07 6.49
N GLY A 56 -0.45 -18.09 6.50
CA GLY A 56 0.34 -19.29 6.18
C GLY A 56 0.21 -19.77 4.74
N THR A 57 -0.46 -18.98 3.87
CA THR A 57 -0.79 -19.36 2.49
C THR A 57 -0.03 -18.47 1.53
N SER A 58 0.65 -19.07 0.56
CA SER A 58 1.35 -18.31 -0.47
C SER A 58 0.36 -17.55 -1.36
N MET A 59 0.76 -16.36 -1.80
CA MET A 59 -0.09 -15.45 -2.56
C MET A 59 0.64 -14.89 -3.77
N THR A 60 -0.01 -14.96 -4.92
CA THR A 60 0.44 -14.30 -6.14
C THR A 60 0.11 -12.80 -6.12
N THR A 61 0.79 -12.05 -6.99
CA THR A 61 0.49 -10.62 -7.18
C THR A 61 -0.95 -10.37 -7.63
N ASP A 62 -1.48 -11.20 -8.53
CA ASP A 62 -2.85 -11.02 -9.05
C ASP A 62 -3.90 -11.30 -7.97
N GLU A 63 -3.67 -12.29 -7.12
CA GLU A 63 -4.54 -12.57 -5.97
C GLU A 63 -4.53 -11.42 -4.97
N PHE A 64 -3.35 -10.88 -4.67
CA PHE A 64 -3.23 -9.71 -3.79
C PHE A 64 -3.98 -8.50 -4.36
N TYR A 65 -3.86 -8.24 -5.67
CA TYR A 65 -4.59 -7.14 -6.30
C TYR A 65 -6.10 -7.31 -6.25
N ARG A 66 -6.63 -8.54 -6.31
CA ARG A 66 -8.07 -8.77 -6.10
C ARG A 66 -8.51 -8.33 -4.70
N ILE A 67 -7.72 -8.62 -3.67
CA ILE A 67 -8.02 -8.17 -2.30
C ILE A 67 -8.10 -6.65 -2.22
N VAL A 68 -7.12 -5.95 -2.80
CA VAL A 68 -7.11 -4.47 -2.82
C VAL A 68 -8.28 -3.93 -3.64
N TRP A 69 -8.60 -4.57 -4.77
CA TRP A 69 -9.70 -4.19 -5.66
C TRP A 69 -11.07 -4.33 -4.98
N ASP A 70 -11.25 -5.42 -4.24
CA ASP A 70 -12.48 -5.79 -3.53
C ASP A 70 -12.74 -4.92 -2.28
N LEU A 71 -11.83 -4.01 -1.92
CA LEU A 71 -12.09 -2.99 -0.90
C LEU A 71 -13.31 -2.14 -1.31
N PRO A 72 -14.23 -1.83 -0.37
CA PRO A 72 -15.39 -0.99 -0.64
C PRO A 72 -15.00 0.37 -1.23
N GLU A 73 -15.77 0.84 -2.23
CA GLU A 73 -15.47 2.11 -2.91
C GLU A 73 -15.33 3.31 -1.95
N PRO A 74 -16.27 3.52 -0.99
CA PRO A 74 -16.15 4.65 -0.06
C PRO A 74 -14.88 4.58 0.80
N LEU A 75 -14.39 3.38 1.09
CA LEU A 75 -13.15 3.19 1.84
C LEU A 75 -11.93 3.56 0.98
N LYS A 76 -11.90 3.13 -0.29
CA LYS A 76 -10.82 3.48 -1.22
C LYS A 76 -10.76 4.99 -1.43
N GLU A 77 -11.91 5.64 -1.63
CA GLU A 77 -12.03 7.09 -1.73
C GLU A 77 -11.45 7.79 -0.50
N GLY A 78 -11.86 7.39 0.70
CA GLY A 78 -11.34 7.97 1.95
C GLY A 78 -9.82 7.77 2.14
N ILE A 79 -9.26 6.64 1.72
CA ILE A 79 -7.82 6.39 1.75
C ILE A 79 -7.08 7.30 0.76
N ILE A 80 -7.62 7.48 -0.44
CA ILE A 80 -7.04 8.37 -1.46
C ILE A 80 -7.07 9.82 -0.97
N GLU A 81 -8.17 10.27 -0.36
CA GLU A 81 -8.29 11.62 0.22
C GLU A 81 -7.27 11.84 1.33
N LEU A 82 -7.17 10.89 2.27
CA LEU A 82 -6.17 10.94 3.34
C LEU A 82 -4.75 11.05 2.79
N ALA A 83 -4.42 10.26 1.77
CA ALA A 83 -3.10 10.29 1.15
C ALA A 83 -2.79 11.66 0.51
N LYS A 84 -3.77 12.28 -0.15
CA LYS A 84 -3.63 13.63 -0.72
C LYS A 84 -3.37 14.66 0.37
N ASP A 85 -4.20 14.67 1.43
CA ASP A 85 -4.06 15.60 2.54
C ASP A 85 -2.67 15.50 3.19
N ASP A 86 -2.16 14.29 3.41
CA ASP A 86 -0.86 14.09 4.04
C ASP A 86 0.33 14.50 3.13
N VAL A 87 0.21 14.31 1.81
CA VAL A 87 1.19 14.82 0.83
C VAL A 87 1.19 16.35 0.82
N ASP A 88 0.01 16.97 0.73
CA ASP A 88 -0.16 18.42 0.69
C ASP A 88 0.37 19.09 1.97
N LEU A 89 0.22 18.42 3.12
CA LEU A 89 0.71 18.89 4.41
C LEU A 89 2.18 18.52 4.69
N GLY A 90 2.85 17.81 3.77
CA GLY A 90 4.24 17.39 3.92
C GLY A 90 4.47 16.40 5.08
N ARG A 91 3.44 15.64 5.48
CA ARG A 91 3.46 14.72 6.62
C ARG A 91 3.99 13.33 6.27
N THR A 92 4.37 13.13 5.02
CA THR A 92 4.82 11.84 4.51
C THR A 92 6.28 11.56 4.91
N LYS A 93 6.52 10.41 5.55
CA LYS A 93 7.86 9.87 5.81
C LYS A 93 7.91 8.41 5.37
N ILE A 94 7.93 8.15 4.07
CA ILE A 94 7.59 6.80 3.63
C ILE A 94 8.79 6.07 3.03
N ILE A 95 9.70 6.76 2.34
CA ILE A 95 10.68 6.05 1.53
C ILE A 95 12.08 6.60 1.72
N ARG A 96 13.00 5.71 2.07
CA ARG A 96 14.44 6.00 2.07
C ARG A 96 15.16 4.96 1.22
N LYS A 97 16.07 5.42 0.37
CA LYS A 97 17.01 4.56 -0.35
C LYS A 97 18.12 4.15 0.61
N ASN A 98 18.33 2.86 0.78
CA ASN A 98 19.45 2.31 1.53
C ASN A 98 20.75 2.49 0.73
N MET A 99 21.90 2.40 1.41
CA MET A 99 23.21 2.51 0.77
C MET A 99 23.50 1.39 -0.26
N ASP A 100 22.81 0.25 -0.13
CA ASP A 100 22.88 -0.88 -1.07
C ASP A 100 21.96 -0.73 -2.30
N GLY A 101 21.27 0.42 -2.42
CA GLY A 101 20.35 0.71 -3.52
C GLY A 101 18.94 0.14 -3.33
N THR A 102 18.66 -0.58 -2.24
CA THR A 102 17.31 -1.08 -1.93
C THR A 102 16.43 0.01 -1.33
N TRP A 103 15.12 -0.07 -1.56
CA TRP A 103 14.15 0.87 -0.98
C TRP A 103 13.64 0.34 0.35
N ARG A 104 13.77 1.13 1.42
CA ARG A 104 13.11 0.86 2.70
C ARG A 104 11.78 1.61 2.71
N VAL A 105 10.71 0.82 2.77
CA VAL A 105 9.30 1.26 2.82
C VAL A 105 8.63 0.77 4.08
#